data_AF-M0QXG5-F1
#
_entry.id   AF-M0QXG5-F1
#
_cell.length_a   1.000
_cell.length_b   1.000
_cell.length_c   1.000
_cell.angle_alpha   90.00
_cell.angle_beta   90.00
_cell.angle_gamma   90.00
#
_symmetry.space_group_name_H-M   'P 1'
#
loop_
_entity.id
_entity.type
_entity.pdbx_description
1 polymer ?
#
loop_
_entity_poly.entity_id
_entity_poly.type
_entity_poly.pdbx_seq_one_letter_code
_entity_poly.pdbx_strand_id
1 'polypeptide(L)'
;MSKVNLEVIKPWITKRVTEILGFEDDVVIEFIFNQLEVKNPDSKMMQINLTGFLNGKNAREFMGELWPLLLSAQENIAGIPSAFLELKKEEIKQRQIEQEK
;
A
#
# COMPACT_ATOMS: atom_id res chain seq x y z
N MET A 1 -11.96 -0.61 8.28
CA MET A 1 -10.74 0.17 8.03
C MET A 1 -10.45 1.30 9.02
N SER A 2 -11.31 1.65 9.98
CA SER A 2 -11.14 2.84 10.84
C SER A 2 -9.88 2.92 11.71
N LYS A 3 -9.06 1.85 11.75
CA LYS A 3 -7.78 1.80 12.48
C LYS A 3 -6.56 1.89 11.56
N VAL A 4 -6.71 1.79 10.24
CA VAL A 4 -5.58 1.84 9.32
C VAL A 4 -5.26 3.29 9.00
N ASN A 5 -4.00 3.67 9.17
CA ASN A 5 -3.52 4.97 8.75
C ASN A 5 -3.25 4.94 7.24
N LEU A 6 -4.18 5.49 6.45
CA LEU A 6 -4.03 5.50 4.99
C LEU A 6 -2.91 6.45 4.53
N GLU A 7 -2.50 7.44 5.32
CA GLU A 7 -1.44 8.39 4.93
C GLU A 7 -0.11 7.70 4.67
N VAL A 8 0.18 6.59 5.36
CA VAL A 8 1.40 5.82 5.12
C VAL A 8 1.26 4.87 3.93
N ILE A 9 0.04 4.40 3.62
CA ILE A 9 -0.24 3.46 2.54
C ILE A 9 -0.34 4.17 1.18
N LYS A 10 -0.87 5.41 1.15
CA LYS A 10 -1.06 6.20 -0.08
C LYS A 10 0.23 6.31 -0.91
N PRO A 11 1.39 6.71 -0.37
CA PRO A 11 2.64 6.77 -1.12
C PRO A 11 3.09 5.41 -1.65
N TRP A 12 2.86 4.34 -0.89
CA TRP A 12 3.19 2.98 -1.33
C TRP A 12 2.33 2.53 -2.52
N ILE A 13 1.03 2.83 -2.48
CA ILE A 13 0.11 2.55 -3.59
C ILE A 13 0.55 3.29 -4.85
N THR A 14 0.79 4.60 -4.77
CA THR A 14 1.24 5.42 -5.90
C THR A 14 2.50 4.84 -6.53
N LYS A 15 3.50 4.51 -5.72
CA LYS A 15 4.74 3.90 -6.18
C LYS A 15 4.48 2.56 -6.87
N ARG A 16 3.71 1.66 -6.23
CA ARG A 16 3.49 0.31 -6.73
C ARG A 16 2.65 0.29 -8.02
N VAL A 17 1.65 1.15 -8.13
CA VAL A 17 0.86 1.33 -9.36
C VAL A 17 1.76 1.83 -10.49
N THR A 18 2.61 2.82 -10.22
CA THR A 18 3.56 3.36 -11.19
C THR A 18 4.56 2.31 -11.66
N GLU A 19 5.07 1.45 -10.76
CA GLU A 19 5.94 0.32 -11.12
C GLU A 19 5.24 -0.71 -12.02
N ILE A 20 3.95 -0.99 -11.75
CA ILE A 20 3.15 -1.95 -12.51
C ILE A 20 2.82 -1.44 -13.91
N LEU A 21 2.44 -0.18 -14.02
CA LEU A 21 2.02 0.44 -15.28
C LEU A 21 3.21 0.95 -16.10
N GLY A 22 4.33 1.26 -15.45
CA GLY A 22 5.48 1.93 -16.06
C GLY A 22 5.31 3.45 -16.23
N PHE A 23 4.19 4.00 -15.76
CA PHE A 23 3.86 5.43 -15.76
C PHE A 23 2.92 5.75 -14.59
N GLU A 24 2.88 7.01 -14.19
CA GLU A 24 1.97 7.49 -13.14
C GLU A 24 0.58 7.69 -13.73
N ASP A 25 -0.42 7.02 -13.15
CA ASP A 25 -1.83 7.13 -13.56
C ASP A 25 -2.67 7.57 -12.36
N ASP A 26 -2.93 8.87 -12.28
CA ASP A 26 -3.69 9.49 -11.19
C ASP A 26 -5.11 8.94 -11.08
N VAL A 27 -5.73 8.53 -12.20
CA VAL A 27 -7.09 8.01 -12.20
C VAL A 27 -7.15 6.66 -11.49
N VAL A 28 -6.18 5.78 -11.75
CA VAL A 28 -6.09 4.47 -11.09
C VAL A 28 -5.76 4.63 -9.60
N ILE A 29 -4.84 5.54 -9.28
CA ILE A 29 -4.44 5.84 -7.90
C ILE A 29 -5.63 6.35 -7.08
N GLU A 30 -6.32 7.38 -7.58
CA GLU A 30 -7.51 7.93 -6.94
C GLU A 30 -8.62 6.88 -6.83
N PHE A 31 -8.78 6.02 -7.83
CA PHE A 31 -9.74 4.92 -7.76
C PHE A 31 -9.43 3.98 -6.58
N ILE A 32 -8.18 3.58 -6.38
CA ILE A 32 -7.77 2.73 -5.24
C ILE A 32 -8.02 3.44 -3.91
N PHE A 33 -7.69 4.73 -3.81
CA PHE A 33 -7.93 5.52 -2.60
C PHE A 33 -9.41 5.55 -2.22
N ASN A 34 -10.28 5.84 -3.20
CA ASN A 34 -11.72 5.84 -2.99
C ASN A 34 -12.25 4.47 -2.52
N GLN A 35 -11.72 3.36 -3.05
CA GLN A 35 -12.10 2.02 -2.58
C GLN A 35 -11.68 1.77 -1.12
N LEU A 36 -10.53 2.31 -0.69
CA LEU A 36 -10.00 2.13 0.67
C LEU A 36 -10.67 3.03 1.72
N GLU A 37 -11.27 4.15 1.31
CA GLU A 37 -12.04 5.03 2.20
C GLU A 37 -13.39 4.43 2.60
N VAL A 38 -13.86 3.39 1.89
CA VAL A 38 -15.05 2.63 2.28
C VAL A 38 -14.79 1.93 3.62
N LYS A 39 -15.79 1.94 4.52
CA LYS A 39 -15.67 1.42 5.89
C LYS A 39 -15.19 -0.04 5.94
N ASN A 40 -15.72 -0.87 5.03
CA ASN A 40 -15.43 -2.29 4.88
C ASN A 40 -15.15 -2.60 3.40
N PRO A 41 -13.93 -2.38 2.91
CA PRO A 41 -13.59 -2.74 1.54
C PRO A 41 -13.53 -4.27 1.39
N ASP A 42 -13.97 -4.76 0.25
CA ASP A 42 -13.93 -6.19 -0.10
C ASP A 42 -12.73 -6.44 -1.03
N SER A 43 -11.82 -7.32 -0.62
CA SER A 43 -10.61 -7.63 -1.38
C SER A 43 -10.88 -8.23 -2.75
N LYS A 44 -11.91 -9.07 -2.89
CA LYS A 44 -12.30 -9.66 -4.17
C LYS A 44 -12.88 -8.60 -5.09
N MET A 45 -13.75 -7.74 -4.56
CA MET A 45 -14.36 -6.67 -5.35
C MET A 45 -13.30 -5.67 -5.83
N MET A 46 -12.37 -5.28 -4.95
CA MET A 46 -11.24 -4.43 -5.32
C MET A 46 -10.39 -5.06 -6.42
N GLN A 47 -10.05 -6.35 -6.31
CA GLN A 47 -9.27 -7.03 -7.33
C GLN A 47 -9.99 -7.07 -8.69
N ILE A 48 -11.30 -7.34 -8.70
CA ILE A 48 -12.11 -7.34 -9.93
C ILE A 48 -12.10 -5.94 -10.56
N ASN A 49 -12.35 -4.91 -9.75
CA ASN A 49 -12.37 -3.53 -10.23
C ASN A 49 -10.99 -3.10 -10.79
N LEU A 50 -9.90 -3.48 -10.11
CA LEU A 50 -8.54 -3.16 -10.53
C LEU A 50 -8.10 -3.96 -11.76
N THR A 51 -8.71 -5.11 -12.04
CA THR A 51 -8.40 -5.90 -13.23
C THR A 51 -8.69 -5.13 -14.53
N GLY A 52 -9.69 -4.23 -14.51
CA GLY A 52 -10.01 -3.36 -15.66
C GLY A 52 -8.92 -2.32 -15.97
N PHE A 53 -8.10 -1.95 -14.98
CA PHE A 53 -7.02 -0.97 -15.12
C PHE A 53 -5.64 -1.62 -15.25
N LEU A 54 -5.34 -2.57 -14.36
CA LEU A 54 -4.02 -3.15 -14.21
C LEU A 54 -3.84 -4.46 -14.97
N ASN A 55 -4.86 -4.97 -15.68
CA ASN A 55 -4.97 -6.35 -16.16
C ASN A 55 -5.02 -7.40 -15.03
N GLY A 56 -5.46 -8.62 -15.35
CA GLY A 56 -5.74 -9.64 -14.32
C GLY A 56 -4.51 -10.18 -13.59
N LYS A 57 -3.34 -10.19 -14.24
CA LYS A 57 -2.09 -10.64 -13.61
C LYS A 57 -1.62 -9.61 -12.60
N ASN A 58 -1.49 -8.35 -13.02
CA ASN A 58 -0.94 -7.33 -12.13
C ASN A 58 -1.93 -6.92 -11.04
N ALA A 59 -3.26 -6.94 -11.30
CA ALA A 59 -4.24 -6.71 -10.25
C ALA A 59 -4.15 -7.77 -9.13
N ARG A 60 -3.90 -9.03 -9.49
CA ARG A 60 -3.66 -10.10 -8.51
C ARG A 60 -2.38 -9.87 -7.71
N GLU A 61 -1.30 -9.52 -8.39
CA GLU A 61 0.00 -9.23 -7.75
C GLU A 61 -0.12 -8.06 -6.79
N PHE A 62 -0.67 -6.94 -7.25
CA PHE A 62 -0.91 -5.73 -6.45
C PHE A 62 -1.76 -6.01 -5.21
N MET A 63 -2.92 -6.66 -5.37
CA MET A 63 -3.78 -6.99 -4.23
C MET A 63 -3.15 -8.00 -3.27
N GLY A 64 -2.30 -8.90 -3.78
CA GLY A 64 -1.53 -9.85 -2.98
C GLY A 64 -0.52 -9.17 -2.05
N GLU A 65 -0.05 -7.97 -2.39
CA GLU A 65 0.86 -7.17 -1.57
C GLU A 65 0.12 -6.15 -0.71
N LEU A 66 -0.87 -5.47 -1.27
CA LEU A 66 -1.65 -4.45 -0.58
C LEU A 66 -2.46 -5.04 0.59
N TRP A 67 -3.13 -6.18 0.38
CA TRP A 67 -4.04 -6.72 1.38
C TRP A 67 -3.33 -7.13 2.68
N PRO A 68 -2.18 -7.83 2.66
CA PRO A 68 -1.39 -8.08 3.87
C PRO A 68 -0.93 -6.81 4.60
N LEU A 69 -0.55 -5.76 3.87
CA LEU A 69 -0.17 -4.48 4.48
C LEU A 69 -1.33 -3.86 5.27
N LEU A 70 -2.53 -3.87 4.69
CA LEU A 70 -3.73 -3.34 5.33
C LEU A 70 -4.14 -4.17 6.57
N LEU A 71 -4.04 -5.50 6.49
CA LEU A 71 -4.30 -6.38 7.64
C LEU A 71 -3.30 -6.13 8.76
N SER A 72 -2.01 -6.07 8.44
CA SER A 72 -0.94 -5.76 9.41
C SER A 72 -1.14 -4.39 10.06
N ALA A 73 -1.53 -3.39 9.28
CA ALA A 73 -1.86 -2.06 9.79
C ALA A 73 -3.03 -2.09 10.77
N GLN A 74 -4.05 -2.91 10.50
CA GLN A 74 -5.24 -3.03 11.36
C GLN A 74 -4.93 -3.68 12.71
N GLU A 75 -3.96 -4.60 12.75
CA GLU A 75 -3.50 -5.25 13.99
C GLU A 75 -2.64 -4.31 14.85
N ASN A 76 -2.10 -3.25 14.27
CA ASN A 76 -1.26 -2.28 14.97
C ASN A 76 -2.09 -1.13 15.56
N ILE A 77 -1.76 -0.73 16.80
CA ILE A 77 -2.41 0.39 17.49
C ILE A 77 -2.19 1.71 16.73
N ALA A 78 -1.03 1.88 16.10
CA ALA A 78 -0.71 3.07 15.32
C ALA A 78 -1.37 3.09 13.93
N GLY A 79 -2.00 1.98 13.50
CA GLY A 79 -2.55 1.87 12.16
C GLY A 79 -1.50 1.76 11.06
N ILE A 80 -0.27 1.38 11.39
CA ILE A 80 0.88 1.33 10.47
C ILE A 80 1.25 -0.13 10.22
N PRO A 81 1.45 -0.57 8.96
CA PRO A 81 1.94 -1.90 8.67
C PRO A 81 3.30 -2.16 9.31
N SER A 82 3.49 -3.37 9.86
CA SER A 82 4.77 -3.76 10.46
C SER A 82 5.94 -3.65 9.47
N ALA A 83 5.71 -3.97 8.20
CA ALA A 83 6.70 -3.83 7.14
C ALA A 83 7.25 -2.40 7.01
N PHE A 84 6.42 -1.37 7.24
CA PHE A 84 6.85 0.02 7.17
C PHE A 84 7.62 0.45 8.42
N LEU A 85 7.26 -0.10 9.58
CA LEU A 85 8.01 0.12 10.83
C LEU A 85 9.41 -0.48 10.74
N GLU A 86 9.53 -1.69 10.18
CA GLU A 86 10.80 -2.37 9.97
C GLU A 86 11.68 -1.60 8.99
N LEU A 87 11.14 -1.20 7.82
CA LEU A 87 11.84 -0.37 6.85
C LEU A 87 12.37 0.93 7.48
N LYS A 88 11.54 1.64 8.25
CA LYS A 88 11.96 2.88 8.93
C LYS A 88 13.05 2.63 9.97
N LYS A 89 12.97 1.53 10.72
CA LYS A 89 13.98 1.15 11.70
C LYS A 89 15.32 0.86 11.04
N GLU A 90 15.32 0.20 9.88
CA GLU A 90 16.52 -0.07 9.09
C GLU A 90 17.12 1.22 8.50
N GLU A 91 16.30 2.12 7.95
CA GLU A 91 16.75 3.43 7.45
C GLU A 91 17.46 4.25 8.54
N ILE A 92 16.91 4.29 9.75
CA ILE A 92 17.52 5.02 10.89
C ILE A 92 18.84 4.38 11.28
N LYS A 93 18.91 3.05 11.34
CA LYS A 93 20.14 2.33 11.69
C LYS A 93 21.25 2.57 10.67
N GLN A 94 20.94 2.57 9.38
CA GLN A 94 21.93 2.86 8.32
C GLN A 94 22.47 4.28 8.42
N ARG A 95 21.58 5.28 8.63
CA ARG A 95 22.01 6.68 8.80
C ARG A 95 22.91 6.89 10.01
N GLN A 96 22.67 6.19 11.11
CA GLN A 96 23.55 6.24 12.28
C GLN A 96 24.94 5.68 11.96
N ILE A 97 25.02 4.55 11.26
CA ILE A 97 26.29 3.94 10.85
C ILE A 97 27.07 4.85 9.88
N GLU A 98 26.39 5.55 8.97
CA GLU A 98 27.02 6.52 8.07
C GLU A 98 27.51 7.78 8.77
N GLN A 99 26.82 8.25 9.83
CA GLN A 99 27.23 9.42 10.61
C GLN A 99 28.38 9.13 11.58
N GLU A 100 28.56 7.86 11.97
CA GLU A 100 29.67 7.41 12.83
C GLU A 100 30.94 7.03 12.05
N LYS A 101 30.91 7.10 10.71
CA LYS A 101 32.07 6.91 9.82
C LYS A 101 32.73 8.23 9.43
#